data_AF-A0A1M5C6A9-F1
#
_entry.id   AF-A0A1M5C6A9-F1
#
_cell.length_a   1.000
_cell.length_b   1.000
_cell.length_c   1.000
_cell.angle_alpha   90.00
_cell.angle_beta   90.00
_cell.angle_gamma   90.00
#
_symmetry.space_group_name_H-M   'P 1'
#
loop_
_entity.id
_entity.type
_entity.pdbx_description
1 polymer ?
#
loop_
_entity_poly.entity_id
_entity_poly.type
_entity_poly.pdbx_seq_one_letter_code
_entity_poly.pdbx_strand_id
1 'polypeptide(L)'
;MLKKPILITKKTIIEDYTKRLCTFIGKEQLDELTQHQYSNSSLLAMAKDWNLFVEFCQHKHAVPYPASPDMIRLFLEKESRERKFSTLRRYSVTITVLHKLLGYPDPITNHQIRLLLMSLRTEKKGDNSQADALGREHLEQLDTKLATSKAAKDIRDLAIYHLMFECILKRVELRKFRVEQLTFHSATEVQVELRGNSYQLSPQASEAVHRWYQLIDIHASPYVFRSIDRHQNIGIEKLNDSSIYRILRGAGERLGIAHLKFSGQSTRIGATQELYQQGMKIKEIQSFGRWQSPVMPSQYVGKHRQAEIGMQQFKSFKPWKS
;
A
#
# COMPACT_ATOMS: atom_id res chain seq x y z
N MET A 1 -12.70 2.63 -2.76
CA MET A 1 -14.13 2.79 -2.48
C MET A 1 -14.23 3.81 -1.36
N LEU A 2 -15.01 4.89 -1.53
CA LEU A 2 -15.31 5.80 -0.42
C LEU A 2 -16.04 4.99 0.65
N LYS A 3 -15.56 4.98 1.89
CA LYS A 3 -16.36 4.44 3.00
C LYS A 3 -17.64 5.27 3.08
N LYS A 4 -18.79 4.64 3.36
CA LYS A 4 -20.07 5.37 3.48
C LYS A 4 -19.90 6.40 4.61
N PRO A 5 -19.75 7.69 4.30
CA PRO A 5 -19.52 8.68 5.33
C PRO A 5 -20.85 8.91 6.04
N ILE A 6 -20.84 8.88 7.37
CA ILE A 6 -21.98 9.38 8.15
C ILE A 6 -21.91 10.91 8.03
N LEU A 7 -22.94 11.49 7.44
CA LEU A 7 -23.06 12.94 7.30
C LEU A 7 -23.06 13.60 8.68
N ILE A 8 -22.24 14.64 8.84
CA ILE A 8 -22.28 15.48 10.03
C ILE A 8 -23.49 16.40 9.87
N THR A 9 -24.45 16.29 10.79
CA THR A 9 -25.71 17.05 10.75
C THR A 9 -25.74 18.20 11.77
N LYS A 10 -24.85 18.20 12.77
CA LYS A 10 -24.81 19.22 13.81
C LYS A 10 -24.21 20.52 13.25
N LYS A 11 -25.05 21.55 13.10
CA LYS A 11 -24.69 22.86 12.50
C LYS A 11 -23.42 23.49 13.12
N THR A 12 -23.27 23.43 14.44
CA THR A 12 -22.09 24.00 15.13
C THR A 12 -20.78 23.30 14.73
N ILE A 13 -20.82 21.99 14.50
CA ILE A 13 -19.66 21.22 14.03
C ILE A 13 -19.35 21.58 12.58
N ILE A 14 -20.39 21.73 11.74
CA ILE A 14 -20.22 22.13 10.34
C ILE A 14 -19.54 23.50 10.26
N GLU A 15 -20.03 24.50 10.99
CA GLU A 15 -19.47 25.86 10.99
C GLU A 15 -18.02 25.91 11.49
N ASP A 16 -17.70 25.16 12.55
CA ASP A 16 -16.33 25.04 13.07
C ASP A 16 -15.38 24.41 12.03
N TYR A 17 -15.76 23.27 11.45
CA TYR A 17 -14.92 22.60 10.46
C TYR A 17 -14.81 23.37 9.14
N THR A 18 -15.85 24.07 8.70
CA THR A 18 -15.78 24.97 7.53
C THR A 18 -14.70 26.02 7.71
N LYS A 19 -14.57 26.61 8.92
CA LYS A 19 -13.49 27.55 9.24
C LYS A 19 -12.13 26.88 9.30
N ARG A 20 -12.02 25.72 9.96
CA ARG A 20 -10.76 24.98 10.10
C ARG A 20 -10.18 24.55 8.74
N LEU A 21 -11.04 24.11 7.82
CA LEU A 21 -10.65 23.66 6.48
C LEU A 21 -10.07 24.80 5.61
N CYS A 22 -10.26 26.07 5.97
CA CYS A 22 -9.57 27.19 5.31
C CYS A 22 -8.09 27.34 5.71
N THR A 23 -7.63 26.54 6.67
CA THR A 23 -6.25 26.52 7.17
C THR A 23 -5.66 25.10 7.09
N PHE A 24 -4.38 24.96 7.45
CA PHE A 24 -3.76 23.64 7.48
C PHE A 24 -4.38 22.78 8.58
N ILE A 25 -4.64 21.52 8.26
CA ILE A 25 -5.22 20.54 9.18
C ILE A 25 -4.26 19.39 9.43
N GLY A 26 -4.28 18.90 10.67
CA GLY A 26 -3.53 17.74 11.12
C GLY A 26 -4.25 16.42 10.84
N LYS A 27 -3.55 15.32 11.09
CA LYS A 27 -4.09 13.96 10.95
C LYS A 27 -5.21 13.71 11.96
N GLU A 28 -5.03 14.16 13.20
CA GLU A 28 -5.94 13.96 14.32
C GLU A 28 -7.29 14.63 14.05
N GLN A 29 -7.26 15.88 13.59
CA GLN A 29 -8.47 16.63 13.19
C GLN A 29 -9.22 15.94 12.04
N LEU A 30 -8.49 15.39 11.06
CA LEU A 30 -9.10 14.61 9.99
C LEU A 30 -9.66 13.27 10.47
N ASP A 31 -9.02 12.64 11.45
CA ASP A 31 -9.49 11.37 12.00
C ASP A 31 -10.83 11.58 12.72
N GLU A 32 -10.93 12.62 13.53
CA GLU A 32 -12.18 13.06 14.16
C GLU A 32 -13.26 13.41 13.12
N LEU A 33 -12.93 14.25 12.15
CA LEU A 33 -13.86 14.66 11.08
C LEU A 33 -14.38 13.46 10.29
N THR A 34 -13.54 12.46 10.05
CA THR A 34 -13.89 11.25 9.33
C THR A 34 -14.42 10.12 10.23
N GLN A 35 -14.65 10.40 11.51
CA GLN A 35 -15.20 9.49 12.52
C GLN A 35 -14.41 8.18 12.65
N HIS A 36 -13.08 8.29 12.64
CA HIS A 36 -12.15 7.16 12.77
C HIS A 36 -12.34 6.05 11.72
N GLN A 37 -12.95 6.40 10.58
CA GLN A 37 -13.22 5.43 9.53
C GLN A 37 -12.00 5.16 8.65
N TYR A 38 -11.00 6.03 8.62
CA TYR A 38 -9.85 5.87 7.72
C TYR A 38 -8.63 5.30 8.44
N SER A 39 -7.82 4.53 7.72
CA SER A 39 -6.55 4.05 8.26
C SER A 39 -5.56 5.21 8.42
N ASN A 40 -4.65 5.11 9.40
CA ASN A 40 -3.59 6.11 9.64
C ASN A 40 -2.86 6.58 8.37
N SER A 41 -2.50 5.66 7.46
CA SER A 41 -1.85 5.99 6.19
C SER A 41 -2.73 6.83 5.26
N SER A 42 -4.03 6.60 5.26
CA SER A 42 -5.00 7.35 4.45
C SER A 42 -5.22 8.74 5.02
N LEU A 43 -5.24 8.88 6.34
CA LEU A 43 -5.36 10.18 7.01
C LEU A 43 -4.14 11.06 6.77
N LEU A 44 -2.92 10.52 6.90
CA LEU A 44 -1.68 11.23 6.57
C LEU A 44 -1.66 11.69 5.11
N ALA A 45 -2.11 10.82 4.21
CA ALA A 45 -2.25 11.10 2.79
C ALA A 45 -3.26 12.22 2.52
N MET A 46 -4.45 12.16 3.13
CA MET A 46 -5.49 13.18 3.01
C MET A 46 -5.08 14.53 3.61
N ALA A 47 -4.44 14.54 4.78
CA ALA A 47 -3.92 15.76 5.42
C ALA A 47 -2.94 16.48 4.50
N LYS A 48 -1.96 15.74 3.96
CA LYS A 48 -0.98 16.28 3.02
C LYS A 48 -1.64 16.82 1.76
N ASP A 49 -2.59 16.07 1.20
CA ASP A 49 -3.30 16.48 -0.02
C ASP A 49 -4.09 17.77 0.19
N TRP A 50 -4.81 17.85 1.32
CA TRP A 50 -5.61 19.02 1.66
C TRP A 50 -4.73 20.24 1.91
N ASN A 51 -3.67 20.10 2.71
CA ASN A 51 -2.78 21.23 3.02
C ASN A 51 -2.06 21.75 1.78
N LEU A 52 -1.71 20.88 0.82
CA LEU A 52 -1.17 21.30 -0.47
C LEU A 52 -2.19 22.14 -1.28
N PHE A 53 -3.47 21.78 -1.24
CA PHE A 53 -4.53 22.57 -1.86
C PHE A 53 -4.78 23.89 -1.13
N VAL A 54 -4.75 23.90 0.21
CA VAL A 54 -4.89 25.11 1.03
C VAL A 54 -3.75 26.09 0.71
N GLU A 55 -2.50 25.62 0.69
CA GLU A 55 -1.32 26.41 0.31
C GLU A 55 -1.48 27.02 -1.08
N PHE A 56 -1.94 26.22 -2.06
CA PHE A 56 -2.21 26.72 -3.41
C PHE A 56 -3.27 27.83 -3.44
N CYS A 57 -4.37 27.66 -2.70
CA CYS A 57 -5.43 28.66 -2.61
C CYS A 57 -4.96 29.94 -1.92
N GLN A 58 -4.18 29.83 -0.85
CA GLN A 58 -3.59 30.97 -0.14
C GLN A 58 -2.65 31.78 -1.04
N HIS A 59 -1.79 31.12 -1.83
CA HIS A 59 -0.96 31.78 -2.84
C HIS A 59 -1.75 32.50 -3.95
N LYS A 60 -2.99 32.09 -4.19
CA LYS A 60 -3.90 32.72 -5.15
C LYS A 60 -4.88 33.69 -4.49
N HIS A 61 -4.69 33.98 -3.19
CA HIS A 61 -5.57 34.83 -2.39
C HIS A 61 -7.05 34.39 -2.44
N ALA A 62 -7.28 33.09 -2.55
CA ALA A 62 -8.61 32.48 -2.62
C ALA A 62 -8.93 31.68 -1.35
N VAL A 63 -10.22 31.58 -1.02
CA VAL A 63 -10.69 30.78 0.12
C VAL A 63 -10.66 29.29 -0.26
N PRO A 64 -9.99 28.40 0.53
CA PRO A 64 -9.90 26.98 0.21
C PRO A 64 -11.22 26.21 0.35
N TYR A 65 -12.13 26.64 1.24
CA TYR A 65 -13.35 25.91 1.56
C TYR A 65 -14.59 26.81 1.72
N PRO A 66 -15.76 26.46 1.14
CA PRO A 66 -15.96 25.41 0.12
C PRO A 66 -15.13 25.70 -1.14
N ALA A 67 -14.55 24.64 -1.70
CA ALA A 67 -13.60 24.78 -2.80
C ALA A 67 -14.30 25.20 -4.10
N SER A 68 -13.88 26.33 -4.67
CA SER A 68 -14.35 26.77 -5.98
C SER A 68 -13.91 25.79 -7.08
N PRO A 69 -14.78 25.43 -8.04
CA PRO A 69 -14.40 24.61 -9.18
C PRO A 69 -13.22 25.16 -9.98
N ASP A 70 -13.12 26.48 -10.12
CA ASP A 70 -12.00 27.14 -10.83
C ASP A 70 -10.68 26.92 -10.11
N MET A 71 -10.68 27.04 -8.78
CA MET A 71 -9.48 26.82 -7.97
C MET A 71 -9.00 25.38 -8.02
N ILE A 72 -9.94 24.41 -8.01
CA ILE A 72 -9.60 22.99 -8.17
C ILE A 72 -9.03 22.72 -9.56
N ARG A 73 -9.61 23.31 -10.62
CA ARG A 73 -9.12 23.16 -12.00
C ARG A 73 -7.67 23.66 -12.10
N LEU A 74 -7.41 24.89 -11.67
CA LEU A 74 -6.07 25.48 -11.69
C LEU A 74 -5.07 24.69 -10.84
N PHE A 75 -5.50 24.17 -9.68
CA PHE A 75 -4.67 23.32 -8.84
C PHE A 75 -4.28 22.02 -9.55
N LEU A 76 -5.25 21.31 -10.14
CA LEU A 76 -4.99 20.06 -10.85
C LEU A 76 -4.14 20.27 -12.11
N GLU A 77 -4.31 21.38 -12.84
CA GLU A 77 -3.46 21.78 -13.97
C GLU A 77 -2.02 22.10 -13.56
N LYS A 78 -1.82 22.74 -12.41
CA LYS A 78 -0.48 22.98 -11.86
C LYS A 78 0.18 21.65 -11.48
N GLU A 79 -0.49 20.86 -10.63
CA GLU A 79 0.08 19.62 -10.11
C GLU A 79 0.28 18.57 -11.21
N SER A 80 -0.51 18.59 -12.29
CA SER A 80 -0.34 17.64 -13.39
C SER A 80 1.00 17.76 -14.12
N ARG A 81 1.71 18.88 -13.98
CA ARG A 81 3.04 19.07 -14.59
C ARG A 81 4.09 18.12 -13.99
N GLU A 82 3.95 17.77 -12.71
CA GLU A 82 4.93 16.97 -11.97
C GLU A 82 4.35 15.67 -11.38
N ARG A 83 3.03 15.59 -11.23
CA ARG A 83 2.36 14.48 -10.55
C ARG A 83 1.72 13.51 -11.54
N LYS A 84 1.80 12.23 -11.18
CA LYS A 84 1.07 11.14 -11.85
C LYS A 84 -0.43 11.32 -11.69
N PHE A 85 -1.20 10.82 -12.66
CA PHE A 85 -2.66 10.84 -12.64
C PHE A 85 -3.24 10.16 -11.40
N SER A 86 -2.60 9.10 -10.90
CA SER A 86 -3.00 8.41 -9.67
C SER A 86 -2.97 9.35 -8.44
N THR A 87 -2.02 10.28 -8.39
CA THR A 87 -1.91 11.31 -7.36
C THR A 87 -3.00 12.37 -7.53
N LEU A 88 -3.22 12.88 -8.75
CA LEU A 88 -4.27 13.86 -9.03
C LEU A 88 -5.66 13.33 -8.67
N ARG A 89 -5.93 12.08 -9.03
CA ARG A 89 -7.17 11.39 -8.67
C ARG A 89 -7.34 11.29 -7.14
N ARG A 90 -6.24 11.08 -6.41
CA ARG A 90 -6.26 11.02 -4.93
C ARG A 90 -6.59 12.39 -4.34
N TYR A 91 -6.01 13.48 -4.87
CA TYR A 91 -6.39 14.85 -4.48
C TYR A 91 -7.89 15.08 -4.66
N SER A 92 -8.45 14.72 -5.82
CA SER A 92 -9.89 14.85 -6.08
C SER A 92 -10.72 14.06 -5.06
N VAL A 93 -10.31 12.82 -4.71
CA VAL A 93 -10.99 12.02 -3.70
C VAL A 93 -10.97 12.70 -2.33
N THR A 94 -9.82 13.25 -1.89
CA THR A 94 -9.71 13.98 -0.63
C THR A 94 -10.69 15.16 -0.61
N ILE A 95 -10.70 15.98 -1.66
CA ILE A 95 -11.61 17.13 -1.80
C ILE A 95 -13.08 16.67 -1.73
N THR A 96 -13.45 15.62 -2.48
CA THR A 96 -14.79 15.04 -2.46
C THR A 96 -15.21 14.58 -1.06
N VAL A 97 -14.32 13.93 -0.31
CA VAL A 97 -14.61 13.43 1.05
C VAL A 97 -14.94 14.58 1.99
N LEU A 98 -14.10 15.63 1.99
CA LEU A 98 -14.26 16.76 2.90
C LEU A 98 -15.52 17.59 2.63
N HIS A 99 -15.93 17.70 1.36
CA HIS A 99 -17.20 18.36 1.02
C HIS A 99 -18.40 17.52 1.46
N LYS A 100 -18.41 16.22 1.11
CA LYS A 100 -19.55 15.35 1.44
C LYS A 100 -19.77 15.15 2.93
N LEU A 101 -18.70 15.08 3.74
CA LEU A 101 -18.83 14.90 5.20
C LEU A 101 -19.58 16.05 5.87
N LEU A 102 -19.39 17.27 5.38
CA LEU A 102 -20.00 18.49 5.90
C LEU A 102 -21.30 18.87 5.17
N GLY A 103 -21.82 17.99 4.31
CA GLY A 103 -23.08 18.21 3.57
C GLY A 103 -22.98 19.15 2.37
N TYR A 104 -21.77 19.55 1.95
CA TYR A 104 -21.58 20.39 0.78
C TYR A 104 -21.62 19.56 -0.52
N PRO A 105 -22.07 20.17 -1.65
CA PRO A 105 -21.97 19.55 -2.97
C PRO A 105 -20.53 19.16 -3.31
N ASP A 106 -20.36 18.07 -4.04
CA ASP A 106 -19.05 17.57 -4.47
C ASP A 106 -18.51 18.42 -5.63
N PRO A 107 -17.49 19.27 -5.41
CA PRO A 107 -17.06 20.21 -6.45
C PRO A 107 -16.40 19.47 -7.62
N ILE A 108 -15.88 18.26 -7.42
CA ILE A 108 -15.29 17.41 -8.48
C ILE A 108 -16.34 16.97 -9.51
N THR A 109 -17.63 17.04 -9.18
CA THR A 109 -18.71 16.72 -10.12
C THR A 109 -18.94 17.80 -11.17
N ASN A 110 -18.37 18.99 -11.01
CA ASN A 110 -18.43 20.06 -12.01
C ASN A 110 -17.90 19.57 -13.37
N HIS A 111 -18.61 19.94 -14.44
CA HIS A 111 -18.33 19.50 -15.81
C HIS A 111 -16.89 19.79 -16.25
N GLN A 112 -16.37 20.99 -15.97
CA GLN A 112 -15.03 21.40 -16.38
C GLN A 112 -13.95 20.57 -15.70
N ILE A 113 -14.10 20.27 -14.40
CA ILE A 113 -13.16 19.41 -13.66
C ILE A 113 -13.20 17.98 -14.20
N ARG A 114 -14.39 17.45 -14.52
CA ARG A 114 -14.50 16.10 -15.10
C ARG A 114 -13.83 16.01 -16.46
N LEU A 115 -14.01 17.00 -17.33
CA LEU A 115 -13.34 17.06 -18.62
C LEU A 115 -11.81 17.14 -18.47
N LEU A 116 -11.32 17.98 -17.55
CA LEU A 116 -9.89 18.07 -17.24
C LEU A 116 -9.36 16.70 -16.79
N LEU A 117 -10.01 16.04 -15.83
CA LEU A 117 -9.58 14.73 -15.34
C LEU A 117 -9.63 13.65 -16.42
N MET A 118 -10.57 13.71 -17.36
CA MET A 118 -10.61 12.80 -18.52
C MET A 118 -9.44 13.05 -19.48
N SER A 119 -9.13 14.31 -19.76
CA SER A 119 -7.99 14.72 -20.59
C SER A 119 -6.67 14.27 -19.96
N LEU A 120 -6.45 14.62 -18.69
CA LEU A 120 -5.24 14.26 -17.94
C LEU A 120 -5.07 12.74 -17.81
N ARG A 121 -6.17 11.98 -17.72
CA ARG A 121 -6.09 10.51 -17.71
C ARG A 121 -5.54 9.96 -19.02
N THR A 122 -5.90 10.58 -20.13
CA THR A 122 -5.49 10.17 -21.47
C THR A 122 -4.04 10.57 -21.73
N GLU A 123 -3.69 11.83 -21.43
CA GLU A 123 -2.34 12.37 -21.53
C GLU A 123 -1.34 11.55 -20.72
N LYS A 124 -1.70 11.17 -19.48
CA LYS A 124 -0.80 10.47 -18.55
C LYS A 124 -0.96 8.95 -18.56
N LYS A 125 -1.53 8.39 -19.63
CA LYS A 125 -1.68 6.93 -19.76
C LYS A 125 -0.28 6.28 -19.74
N GLY A 126 -0.10 5.30 -18.86
CA GLY A 126 1.18 4.59 -18.69
C GLY A 126 2.15 5.22 -17.70
N ASP A 127 1.78 6.32 -17.04
CA ASP A 127 2.63 6.96 -16.01
C ASP A 127 2.88 6.09 -14.76
N ASN A 128 2.03 5.08 -14.52
CA ASN A 128 2.20 4.11 -13.45
C ASN A 128 2.98 2.90 -13.97
N SER A 129 4.23 2.80 -13.54
CA SER A 129 5.06 1.62 -13.74
C SER A 129 4.83 0.60 -12.62
N GLN A 130 4.83 -0.67 -13.00
CA GLN A 130 4.94 -1.78 -12.05
C GLN A 130 6.38 -1.81 -11.49
N ALA A 131 6.53 -2.23 -10.23
CA ALA A 131 7.86 -2.47 -9.66
C ALA A 131 8.49 -3.73 -10.26
N ASP A 132 9.83 -3.83 -10.22
CA ASP A 132 10.52 -5.03 -10.68
C ASP A 132 10.09 -6.25 -9.87
N ALA A 133 9.97 -7.40 -10.52
CA ALA A 133 9.60 -8.65 -9.89
C ALA A 133 10.81 -9.26 -9.16
N LEU A 134 10.66 -9.58 -7.88
CA LEU A 134 11.61 -10.44 -7.18
C LEU A 134 11.11 -11.87 -7.37
N GLY A 135 11.59 -12.56 -8.42
CA GLY A 135 11.28 -13.94 -8.77
C GLY A 135 12.13 -15.00 -8.05
N ARG A 136 11.87 -16.28 -8.35
CA ARG A 136 12.56 -17.45 -7.78
C ARG A 136 14.06 -17.42 -7.98
N GLU A 137 14.51 -17.09 -9.19
CA GLU A 137 15.92 -16.99 -9.54
C GLU A 137 16.66 -15.99 -8.62
N HIS A 138 16.03 -14.87 -8.29
CA HIS A 138 16.60 -13.90 -7.35
C HIS A 138 16.67 -14.46 -5.92
N LEU A 139 15.69 -15.26 -5.48
CA LEU A 139 15.73 -15.91 -4.16
C LEU A 139 16.88 -16.93 -4.08
N GLU A 140 17.06 -17.75 -5.10
CA GLU A 140 18.15 -18.74 -5.15
C GLU A 140 19.54 -18.07 -5.11
N GLN A 141 19.70 -16.95 -5.81
CA GLN A 141 20.92 -16.14 -5.74
C GLN A 141 21.13 -15.50 -4.36
N LEU A 142 20.05 -15.08 -3.69
CA LEU A 142 20.11 -14.56 -2.31
C LEU A 142 20.45 -15.67 -1.31
N ASP A 143 19.89 -16.87 -1.47
CA ASP A 143 20.25 -18.06 -0.67
C ASP A 143 21.74 -18.35 -0.79
N THR A 144 22.27 -18.41 -2.02
CA THR A 144 23.70 -18.65 -2.27
C THR A 144 24.60 -17.64 -1.52
N LYS A 145 24.16 -16.38 -1.39
CA LYS A 145 24.92 -15.32 -0.73
C LYS A 145 24.73 -15.28 0.79
N LEU A 146 23.55 -15.61 1.30
CA LEU A 146 23.15 -15.33 2.68
C LEU A 146 22.97 -16.58 3.55
N ALA A 147 22.79 -17.77 2.96
CA ALA A 147 22.49 -19.01 3.68
C ALA A 147 23.55 -19.39 4.71
N THR A 148 24.81 -18.99 4.53
CA THR A 148 25.90 -19.26 5.50
C THR A 148 26.25 -18.06 6.38
N SER A 149 25.67 -16.87 6.14
CA SER A 149 25.98 -15.65 6.89
C SER A 149 25.59 -15.80 8.36
N LYS A 150 26.48 -15.43 9.29
CA LYS A 150 26.20 -15.43 10.73
C LYS A 150 25.60 -14.13 11.24
N ALA A 151 25.48 -13.11 10.38
CA ALA A 151 24.94 -11.82 10.77
C ALA A 151 23.41 -11.89 10.93
N ALA A 152 22.89 -11.46 12.08
CA ALA A 152 21.46 -11.47 12.37
C ALA A 152 20.63 -10.72 11.31
N LYS A 153 21.16 -9.63 10.75
CA LYS A 153 20.51 -8.89 9.64
C LYS A 153 20.34 -9.73 8.38
N ASP A 154 21.33 -10.51 7.99
CA ASP A 154 21.26 -11.31 6.77
C ASP A 154 20.31 -12.50 6.94
N ILE A 155 20.38 -13.16 8.09
CA ILE A 155 19.47 -14.26 8.46
C ILE A 155 18.01 -13.76 8.46
N ARG A 156 17.76 -12.60 9.10
CA ARG A 156 16.44 -11.96 9.08
C ARG A 156 15.99 -11.61 7.68
N ASP A 157 16.84 -10.94 6.90
CA ASP A 157 16.48 -10.44 5.58
C ASP A 157 16.15 -11.61 4.63
N LEU A 158 16.92 -12.71 4.69
CA LEU A 158 16.64 -13.92 3.91
C LEU A 158 15.28 -14.54 4.27
N ALA A 159 15.00 -14.69 5.57
CA ALA A 159 13.71 -15.16 6.05
C ALA A 159 12.55 -14.25 5.59
N ILE A 160 12.77 -12.92 5.56
CA ILE A 160 11.79 -11.96 5.05
C ILE A 160 11.53 -12.18 3.56
N TYR A 161 12.57 -12.35 2.72
CA TYR A 161 12.38 -12.52 1.28
C TYR A 161 11.57 -13.77 0.97
N HIS A 162 11.92 -14.90 1.58
CA HIS A 162 11.20 -16.17 1.44
C HIS A 162 9.75 -16.07 1.91
N LEU A 163 9.53 -15.64 3.15
CA LEU A 163 8.18 -15.55 3.71
C LEU A 163 7.30 -14.56 2.94
N MET A 164 7.87 -13.43 2.50
CA MET A 164 7.12 -12.47 1.68
C MET A 164 6.78 -13.00 0.28
N PHE A 165 7.63 -13.84 -0.30
CA PHE A 165 7.39 -14.45 -1.60
C PHE A 165 6.36 -15.57 -1.50
N GLU A 166 6.60 -16.59 -0.67
CA GLU A 166 5.81 -17.82 -0.65
C GLU A 166 4.41 -17.62 -0.04
N CYS A 167 4.28 -16.76 0.99
CA CYS A 167 2.97 -16.41 1.54
C CYS A 167 2.34 -15.19 0.85
N ILE A 168 3.00 -14.63 -0.19
CA ILE A 168 2.63 -13.40 -0.89
C ILE A 168 2.29 -12.29 0.12
N LEU A 169 3.15 -12.00 1.09
CA LEU A 169 2.84 -11.03 2.15
C LEU A 169 2.89 -9.59 1.66
N LYS A 170 2.00 -8.74 2.17
CA LYS A 170 2.17 -7.28 2.12
C LYS A 170 3.09 -6.83 3.26
N ARG A 171 3.79 -5.70 3.08
CA ARG A 171 4.63 -5.07 4.12
C ARG A 171 3.94 -4.93 5.48
N VAL A 172 2.67 -4.54 5.50
CA VAL A 172 1.89 -4.38 6.75
C VAL A 172 1.59 -5.73 7.40
N GLU A 173 1.43 -6.79 6.60
CA GLU A 173 1.25 -8.16 7.12
C GLU A 173 2.56 -8.65 7.72
N LEU A 174 3.69 -8.52 7.01
CA LEU A 174 5.02 -8.85 7.54
C LEU A 174 5.32 -8.10 8.85
N ARG A 175 5.09 -6.79 8.88
CA ARG A 175 5.29 -5.96 10.07
C ARG A 175 4.47 -6.41 11.28
N LYS A 176 3.27 -6.95 11.04
CA LYS A 176 2.36 -7.39 12.09
C LYS A 176 2.44 -8.89 12.33
N PHE A 177 3.34 -9.60 11.63
CA PHE A 177 3.44 -11.04 11.67
C PHE A 177 3.92 -11.50 13.05
N ARG A 178 3.17 -12.41 13.67
CA ARG A 178 3.38 -12.85 15.04
C ARG A 178 3.81 -14.30 15.12
N VAL A 179 4.45 -14.66 16.23
CA VAL A 179 5.00 -15.99 16.47
C VAL A 179 3.92 -17.07 16.42
N GLU A 180 2.71 -16.78 16.91
CA GLU A 180 1.61 -17.74 16.95
C GLU A 180 1.06 -18.10 15.55
N GLN A 181 1.52 -17.41 14.51
CA GLN A 181 1.18 -17.70 13.13
C GLN A 181 2.14 -18.71 12.47
N LEU A 182 3.15 -19.19 13.20
CA LEU A 182 4.11 -20.19 12.75
C LEU A 182 3.87 -21.50 13.48
N THR A 183 3.73 -22.58 12.71
CA THR A 183 3.73 -23.95 13.22
C THR A 183 4.95 -24.67 12.67
N PHE A 184 5.83 -25.12 13.56
CA PHE A 184 7.05 -25.84 13.20
C PHE A 184 6.84 -27.34 13.39
N HIS A 185 6.91 -28.11 12.30
CA HIS A 185 6.95 -29.58 12.35
C HIS A 185 8.40 -30.08 12.37
N SER A 186 9.27 -29.40 11.62
CA SER A 186 10.73 -29.59 11.65
C SER A 186 11.43 -28.30 11.20
N ALA A 187 12.77 -28.29 11.16
CA ALA A 187 13.53 -27.16 10.64
C ALA A 187 13.26 -26.87 9.16
N THR A 188 12.83 -27.87 8.39
CA THR A 188 12.54 -27.78 6.95
C THR A 188 11.04 -27.87 6.63
N GLU A 189 10.18 -27.86 7.65
CA GLU A 189 8.74 -27.98 7.49
C GLU A 189 8.03 -27.01 8.44
N VAL A 190 7.72 -25.83 7.89
CA VAL A 190 7.05 -24.75 8.60
C VAL A 190 5.75 -24.38 7.89
N GLN A 191 4.66 -24.35 8.65
CA GLN A 191 3.35 -23.89 8.20
C GLN A 191 3.08 -22.48 8.73
N VAL A 192 2.44 -21.65 7.90
CA VAL A 192 2.11 -20.26 8.20
C VAL A 192 0.60 -20.04 8.12
N GLU A 193 0.01 -19.48 9.18
CA GLU A 193 -1.42 -19.16 9.25
C GLU A 193 -1.69 -17.66 9.11
N LEU A 194 -2.47 -17.27 8.09
CA LEU A 194 -2.75 -15.88 7.75
C LEU A 194 -4.21 -15.67 7.36
N ARG A 195 -4.97 -15.01 8.23
CA ARG A 195 -6.37 -14.63 7.98
C ARG A 195 -7.23 -15.83 7.53
N GLY A 196 -7.05 -16.98 8.20
CA GLY A 196 -7.74 -18.23 7.87
C GLY A 196 -7.23 -18.95 6.63
N ASN A 197 -6.05 -18.58 6.11
CA ASN A 197 -5.38 -19.30 5.03
C ASN A 197 -4.10 -19.92 5.59
N SER A 198 -3.88 -21.18 5.26
CA SER A 198 -2.65 -21.92 5.56
C SER A 198 -1.70 -21.88 4.35
N TYR A 199 -0.41 -21.65 4.62
CA TYR A 199 0.67 -21.73 3.64
C TYR A 199 1.72 -22.70 4.14
N GLN A 200 1.98 -23.74 3.35
CA GLN A 200 3.14 -24.60 3.57
C GLN A 200 4.36 -23.94 2.94
N LEU A 201 5.41 -23.71 3.73
CA LEU A 201 6.68 -23.20 3.21
C LEU A 201 7.47 -24.33 2.55
N SER A 202 8.25 -23.98 1.52
CA SER A 202 9.27 -24.85 0.97
C SER A 202 10.34 -25.20 2.02
N PRO A 203 11.14 -26.27 1.82
CA PRO A 203 12.24 -26.59 2.73
C PRO A 203 13.22 -25.43 2.95
N GLN A 204 13.57 -24.71 1.88
CA GLN A 204 14.50 -23.58 1.92
C GLN A 204 13.92 -22.40 2.69
N ALA A 205 12.65 -22.05 2.43
CA ALA A 205 11.96 -20.99 3.16
C ALA A 205 11.77 -21.35 4.64
N SER A 206 11.43 -22.61 4.92
CA SER A 206 11.30 -23.16 6.28
C SER A 206 12.61 -23.03 7.04
N GLU A 207 13.73 -23.42 6.44
CA GLU A 207 15.05 -23.34 7.08
C GLU A 207 15.48 -21.89 7.34
N ALA A 208 15.25 -20.99 6.39
CA ALA A 208 15.53 -19.56 6.58
C ALA A 208 14.70 -18.96 7.73
N VAL A 209 13.39 -19.27 7.78
CA VAL A 209 12.49 -18.81 8.84
C VAL A 209 12.86 -19.43 10.19
N HIS A 210 13.14 -20.73 10.24
CA HIS A 210 13.57 -21.43 11.45
C HIS A 210 14.88 -20.86 12.00
N ARG A 211 15.85 -20.60 11.13
CA ARG A 211 17.13 -20.01 11.54
C ARG A 211 16.98 -18.60 12.11
N TRP A 212 16.09 -17.78 11.56
CA TRP A 212 15.75 -16.49 12.16
C TRP A 212 15.02 -16.67 13.50
N TYR A 213 14.08 -17.61 13.56
CA TYR A 213 13.30 -17.91 14.76
C TYR A 213 14.19 -18.32 15.94
N GLN A 214 15.27 -19.07 15.72
CA GLN A 214 16.23 -19.46 16.75
C GLN A 214 17.00 -18.28 17.38
N LEU A 215 17.06 -17.13 16.70
CA LEU A 215 17.76 -15.94 17.21
C LEU A 215 16.86 -15.00 18.01
N ILE A 216 15.54 -15.15 17.92
CA ILE A 216 14.60 -14.24 18.60
C ILE A 216 14.13 -14.83 19.93
N ASP A 217 14.12 -14.00 20.97
CA ASP A 217 13.45 -14.35 22.22
C ASP A 217 11.93 -14.18 22.06
N ILE A 218 11.20 -15.29 21.95
CA ILE A 218 9.73 -15.30 21.77
C ILE A 218 8.97 -14.77 22.98
N HIS A 219 9.57 -14.76 24.18
CA HIS A 219 8.93 -14.24 25.38
C HIS A 219 9.04 -12.72 25.49
N ALA A 220 10.10 -12.13 24.92
CA ALA A 220 10.30 -10.68 24.93
C ALA A 220 9.36 -9.90 24.00
N SER A 221 8.84 -10.53 22.94
CA SER A 221 7.94 -9.85 21.99
C SER A 221 7.15 -10.85 21.13
N PRO A 222 5.87 -10.57 20.84
CA PRO A 222 5.06 -11.45 20.00
C PRO A 222 5.41 -11.34 18.50
N TYR A 223 6.17 -10.33 18.08
CA TYR A 223 6.46 -10.10 16.66
C TYR A 223 7.63 -10.96 16.18
N VAL A 224 7.49 -11.61 15.02
CA VAL A 224 8.58 -12.41 14.43
C VAL A 224 9.70 -11.52 13.91
N PHE A 225 9.37 -10.49 13.12
CA PHE A 225 10.37 -9.62 12.51
C PHE A 225 10.52 -8.30 13.26
N ARG A 226 11.69 -8.15 13.90
CA ARG A 226 12.00 -7.06 14.81
C ARG A 226 13.12 -6.16 14.29
N SER A 227 13.17 -4.95 14.83
CA SER A 227 14.27 -4.03 14.56
C SER A 227 15.61 -4.61 15.05
N ILE A 228 16.69 -4.30 14.32
CA ILE A 228 18.06 -4.65 14.70
C ILE A 228 18.86 -3.36 14.71
N ASP A 229 19.56 -3.09 15.81
CA ASP A 229 20.36 -1.87 15.96
C ASP A 229 21.70 -1.93 15.18
N ARG A 230 22.56 -0.93 15.37
CA ARG A 230 23.89 -0.88 14.74
C ARG A 230 24.88 -1.90 15.33
N HIS A 231 24.63 -2.38 16.54
CA HIS A 231 25.45 -3.34 17.27
C HIS A 231 24.95 -4.79 17.11
N GLN A 232 24.00 -5.05 16.20
CA GLN A 232 23.37 -6.35 15.93
C GLN A 232 22.43 -6.86 17.03
N ASN A 233 22.04 -6.02 17.99
CA ASN A 233 21.05 -6.40 19.00
C ASN A 233 19.65 -6.42 18.39
N ILE A 234 18.89 -7.47 18.70
CA ILE A 234 17.49 -7.63 18.27
C ILE A 234 16.59 -6.95 19.29
N GLY A 235 15.85 -5.91 18.87
CA GLY A 235 14.90 -5.20 19.73
C GLY A 235 13.59 -5.96 19.91
N ILE A 236 12.72 -5.44 20.78
CA ILE A 236 11.35 -5.97 21.00
C ILE A 236 10.32 -5.41 20.00
N GLU A 237 10.61 -4.24 19.44
CA GLU A 237 9.70 -3.55 18.53
C GLU A 237 9.72 -4.16 17.13
N LYS A 238 8.52 -4.24 16.53
CA LYS A 238 8.34 -4.67 15.14
C LYS A 238 9.10 -3.77 14.17
N LEU A 239 9.46 -4.33 13.01
CA LEU A 239 10.01 -3.54 11.92
C LEU A 239 9.09 -2.37 11.51
N ASN A 240 9.68 -1.22 11.15
CA ASN A 240 8.93 -0.12 10.55
C ASN A 240 8.90 -0.22 9.02
N ASP A 241 8.00 0.53 8.38
CA ASP A 241 7.81 0.47 6.92
C ASP A 241 9.07 0.89 6.14
N SER A 242 9.87 1.81 6.70
CA SER A 242 11.14 2.26 6.13
C SER A 242 12.22 1.18 6.19
N SER A 243 12.28 0.40 7.27
CA SER A 243 13.19 -0.74 7.40
C SER A 243 12.86 -1.82 6.38
N ILE A 244 11.58 -2.20 6.26
CA ILE A 244 11.16 -3.20 5.26
C ILE A 244 11.46 -2.71 3.84
N TYR A 245 11.26 -1.42 3.57
CA TYR A 245 11.65 -0.81 2.30
C TYR A 245 13.16 -0.97 2.06
N ARG A 246 14.01 -0.61 3.01
CA ARG A 246 15.48 -0.73 2.90
C ARG A 246 15.94 -2.17 2.73
N ILE A 247 15.31 -3.14 3.43
CA ILE A 247 15.62 -4.57 3.28
C ILE A 247 15.38 -4.99 1.83
N LEU A 248 14.20 -4.73 1.28
CA LEU A 248 13.88 -5.08 -0.11
C LEU A 248 14.76 -4.34 -1.13
N ARG A 249 15.09 -3.06 -0.88
CA ARG A 249 16.07 -2.33 -1.70
C ARG A 249 17.45 -2.98 -1.68
N GLY A 250 17.90 -3.36 -0.49
CA GLY A 250 19.20 -4.00 -0.28
C GLY A 250 19.29 -5.39 -0.93
N ALA A 251 18.18 -6.05 -1.24
CA ALA A 251 18.21 -7.29 -2.02
C ALA A 251 18.82 -7.06 -3.42
N GLY A 252 18.42 -5.98 -4.12
CA GLY A 252 18.99 -5.64 -5.43
C GLY A 252 20.48 -5.31 -5.37
N GLU A 253 20.89 -4.61 -4.32
CA GLU A 253 22.30 -4.29 -4.06
C GLU A 253 23.13 -5.56 -3.80
N ARG A 254 22.61 -6.50 -3.00
CA ARG A 254 23.26 -7.79 -2.71
C ARG A 254 23.42 -8.67 -3.95
N LEU A 255 22.46 -8.61 -4.86
CA LEU A 255 22.53 -9.29 -6.15
C LEU A 255 23.50 -8.63 -7.13
N GLY A 256 23.94 -7.39 -6.86
CA GLY A 256 24.82 -6.64 -7.76
C GLY A 256 24.11 -6.13 -9.02
N ILE A 257 22.77 -6.12 -9.03
CA ILE A 257 21.98 -5.76 -10.22
C ILE A 257 21.55 -4.29 -10.12
N ALA A 258 22.40 -3.39 -10.61
CA ALA A 258 22.27 -1.95 -10.42
C ALA A 258 20.93 -1.34 -10.91
N HIS A 259 20.30 -1.95 -11.91
CA HIS A 259 19.03 -1.46 -12.47
C HIS A 259 17.79 -1.96 -11.70
N LEU A 260 17.90 -3.04 -10.93
CA LEU A 260 16.75 -3.61 -10.22
C LEU A 260 16.42 -2.81 -8.97
N LYS A 261 15.16 -2.38 -8.91
CA LYS A 261 14.65 -1.49 -7.88
C LYS A 261 13.49 -2.15 -7.14
N PHE A 262 13.81 -3.17 -6.35
CA PHE A 262 12.79 -3.86 -5.58
C PHE A 262 12.08 -2.97 -4.56
N SER A 263 10.83 -3.30 -4.31
CA SER A 263 9.92 -2.58 -3.43
C SER A 263 9.06 -3.55 -2.64
N GLY A 264 8.22 -3.02 -1.75
CA GLY A 264 7.23 -3.79 -1.00
C GLY A 264 6.25 -4.63 -1.82
N GLN A 265 6.18 -4.45 -3.14
CA GLN A 265 5.35 -5.25 -4.05
C GLN A 265 6.14 -6.28 -4.86
N SER A 266 7.47 -6.18 -4.91
CA SER A 266 8.31 -6.96 -5.81
C SER A 266 8.19 -8.46 -5.59
N THR A 267 8.19 -8.91 -4.34
CA THR A 267 7.97 -10.34 -4.00
C THR A 267 6.59 -10.81 -4.42
N ARG A 268 5.55 -9.98 -4.19
CA ARG A 268 4.18 -10.32 -4.59
C ARG A 268 4.05 -10.42 -6.11
N ILE A 269 4.71 -9.54 -6.86
CA ILE A 269 4.71 -9.57 -8.33
C ILE A 269 5.38 -10.87 -8.81
N GLY A 270 6.58 -11.17 -8.32
CA GLY A 270 7.31 -12.40 -8.67
C GLY A 270 6.52 -13.66 -8.34
N ALA A 271 5.99 -13.77 -7.13
CA ALA A 271 5.18 -14.93 -6.72
C ALA A 271 3.89 -15.08 -7.53
N THR A 272 3.23 -13.97 -7.89
CA THR A 272 2.04 -14.01 -8.77
C THR A 272 2.41 -14.52 -10.16
N GLN A 273 3.53 -14.06 -10.71
CA GLN A 273 4.01 -14.48 -12.01
C GLN A 273 4.38 -15.97 -12.00
N GLU A 274 5.06 -16.44 -10.96
CA GLU A 274 5.42 -17.86 -10.78
C GLU A 274 4.17 -18.74 -10.71
N LEU A 275 3.21 -18.43 -9.85
CA LEU A 275 1.96 -19.22 -9.73
C LEU A 275 1.19 -19.25 -11.06
N TYR A 276 1.18 -18.14 -11.79
CA TYR A 276 0.53 -18.08 -13.09
C TYR A 276 1.25 -18.94 -14.14
N GLN A 277 2.58 -18.93 -14.16
CA GLN A 277 3.39 -19.79 -15.02
C GLN A 277 3.20 -21.27 -14.69
N GLN A 278 2.94 -21.61 -13.43
CA GLN A 278 2.55 -22.95 -12.97
C GLN A 278 1.11 -23.34 -13.36
N GLY A 279 0.39 -22.49 -14.08
CA GLY A 279 -0.96 -22.77 -14.59
C GLY A 279 -2.11 -22.38 -13.65
N MET A 280 -1.82 -21.78 -12.49
CA MET A 280 -2.85 -21.33 -11.56
C MET A 280 -3.68 -20.19 -12.20
N LYS A 281 -5.01 -20.29 -12.09
CA LYS A 281 -5.94 -19.29 -12.62
C LYS A 281 -5.93 -18.03 -11.76
N ILE A 282 -6.25 -16.89 -12.36
CA ILE A 282 -6.29 -15.58 -11.66
C ILE A 282 -7.17 -15.60 -10.40
N LYS A 283 -8.29 -16.32 -10.41
CA LYS A 283 -9.17 -16.42 -9.23
C LYS A 283 -8.52 -17.20 -8.08
N GLU A 284 -7.77 -18.24 -8.39
CA GLU A 284 -7.03 -19.03 -7.41
C GLU A 284 -5.88 -18.20 -6.84
N ILE A 285 -5.12 -17.51 -7.71
CA ILE A 285 -4.07 -16.56 -7.29
C ILE A 285 -4.67 -15.44 -6.43
N GLN A 286 -5.83 -14.89 -6.81
CA GLN A 286 -6.53 -13.87 -6.03
C GLN A 286 -6.82 -14.35 -4.61
N SER A 287 -7.34 -15.57 -4.47
CA SER A 287 -7.62 -16.21 -3.18
C SER A 287 -6.31 -16.42 -2.40
N PHE A 288 -5.32 -17.07 -3.03
CA PHE A 288 -4.03 -17.41 -2.44
C PHE A 288 -3.28 -16.19 -1.91
N GLY A 289 -3.17 -15.10 -2.69
CA GLY A 289 -2.52 -13.87 -2.25
C GLY A 289 -3.46 -12.86 -1.56
N ARG A 290 -4.68 -13.27 -1.22
CA ARG A 290 -5.65 -12.53 -0.39
C ARG A 290 -5.98 -11.14 -0.96
N TRP A 291 -6.19 -11.04 -2.27
CA TRP A 291 -6.65 -9.80 -2.90
C TRP A 291 -8.18 -9.71 -2.86
N GLN A 292 -8.68 -8.51 -2.56
CA GLN A 292 -10.12 -8.22 -2.61
C GLN A 292 -10.70 -8.26 -4.02
N SER A 293 -9.86 -8.18 -5.04
CA SER A 293 -10.25 -8.04 -6.44
C SER A 293 -9.19 -8.68 -7.35
N PRO A 294 -9.59 -9.24 -8.51
CA PRO A 294 -8.64 -9.84 -9.46
C PRO A 294 -7.78 -8.79 -10.18
N VAL A 295 -8.06 -7.49 -10.02
CA VAL A 295 -7.37 -6.40 -10.72
C VAL A 295 -5.86 -6.46 -10.56
N MET A 296 -5.35 -6.55 -9.34
CA MET A 296 -3.92 -6.54 -9.08
C MET A 296 -3.21 -7.82 -9.57
N PRO A 297 -3.71 -9.03 -9.27
CA PRO A 297 -3.20 -10.26 -9.89
C PRO A 297 -3.15 -10.20 -11.42
N SER A 298 -4.24 -9.78 -12.07
CA SER A 298 -4.30 -9.62 -13.53
C SER A 298 -3.25 -8.61 -14.04
N GLN A 299 -3.04 -7.51 -13.31
CA GLN A 299 -2.02 -6.53 -13.68
C GLN A 299 -0.60 -7.09 -13.57
N TYR A 300 -0.30 -7.82 -12.49
CA TYR A 300 1.02 -8.40 -12.25
C TYR A 300 1.46 -9.43 -13.30
N VAL A 301 0.50 -10.15 -13.89
CA VAL A 301 0.74 -11.12 -14.98
C VAL A 301 0.55 -10.53 -16.38
N GLY A 302 0.45 -9.21 -16.52
CA GLY A 302 0.31 -8.54 -17.82
C GLY A 302 -1.06 -8.67 -18.50
N LYS A 303 -2.09 -9.19 -17.82
CA LYS A 303 -3.48 -9.28 -18.32
C LYS A 303 -4.22 -7.95 -18.10
N HIS A 304 -3.69 -6.86 -18.67
CA HIS A 304 -4.19 -5.49 -18.46
C HIS A 304 -5.68 -5.32 -18.82
N ARG A 305 -6.18 -5.96 -19.88
CA ARG A 305 -7.60 -5.91 -20.27
C ARG A 305 -8.52 -6.50 -19.20
N GLN A 306 -8.16 -7.63 -18.59
CA GLN A 306 -8.93 -8.22 -17.49
C GLN A 306 -8.87 -7.35 -16.24
N ALA A 307 -7.72 -6.73 -15.96
CA ALA A 307 -7.59 -5.78 -14.88
C ALA A 307 -8.50 -4.54 -15.09
N GLU A 308 -8.56 -4.00 -16.31
CA GLU A 308 -9.43 -2.88 -16.66
C GLU A 308 -10.92 -3.21 -16.49
N ILE A 309 -11.36 -4.38 -16.95
CA ILE A 309 -12.75 -4.87 -16.77
C ILE A 309 -13.06 -5.02 -15.28
N GLY A 310 -12.17 -5.64 -14.50
CA GLY A 310 -12.33 -5.74 -13.04
C GLY A 310 -12.43 -4.35 -12.39
N MET A 311 -11.61 -3.39 -12.80
CA MET A 311 -11.68 -2.02 -12.28
C MET A 311 -13.03 -1.34 -12.58
N GLN A 312 -13.68 -1.67 -13.70
CA GLN A 312 -15.00 -1.13 -14.05
C GLN A 312 -16.11 -1.73 -13.18
N GLN A 313 -16.09 -3.04 -12.94
CA GLN A 313 -17.08 -3.72 -12.08
C GLN A 313 -17.02 -3.23 -10.62
N PHE A 314 -15.82 -2.93 -10.11
CA PHE A 314 -15.66 -2.32 -8.78
C PHE A 314 -16.01 -0.82 -8.73
N LYS A 315 -16.09 -0.14 -9.88
CA LYS A 315 -16.58 1.25 -9.97
C LYS A 315 -18.11 1.31 -10.11
N SER A 316 -18.75 0.27 -10.65
CA SER A 316 -20.16 0.30 -11.08
C SER A 316 -21.19 0.07 -9.97
N PHE A 317 -20.82 -0.13 -8.71
CA PHE A 317 -21.77 -0.07 -7.59
C PHE A 317 -22.04 1.38 -7.15
N LYS A 318 -22.71 2.13 -8.03
CA LYS A 318 -23.75 3.08 -7.68
C LYS A 318 -24.94 2.75 -8.57
N PRO A 319 -26.01 2.09 -8.09
CA PRO A 319 -27.25 2.08 -8.84
C PRO A 319 -27.67 3.54 -9.00
N TRP A 320 -27.81 3.96 -10.26
CA TRP A 320 -28.58 5.16 -10.57
C TRP A 320 -30.00 4.86 -10.11
N LYS A 321 -30.42 5.48 -9.00
CA LYS A 321 -31.84 5.66 -8.77
C LYS A 321 -32.24 6.85 -9.64
N SER A 322 -32.95 6.51 -10.71
CA SER A 322 -33.85 7.39 -11.46
C SER A 322 -34.76 8.18 -10.55
#